data_AF-A0A1L9B2B6-F1
#
_entry.id   AF-A0A1L9B2B6-F1
#
_cell.length_a   1.000
_cell.length_b   1.000
_cell.length_c   1.000
_cell.angle_alpha   90.00
_cell.angle_beta   90.00
_cell.angle_gamma   90.00
#
_symmetry.space_group_name_H-M   'P 1'
#
loop_
_entity.id
_entity.type
_entity.pdbx_description
1 polymer ?
#
loop_
_entity_poly.entity_id
_entity_poly.type
_entity_poly.pdbx_seq_one_letter_code
_entity_poly.pdbx_strand_id
1 'polypeptide(L)'
;MPSFLRGAWLAVSGMARREGERCAAQYLREGSFPAPRELSAVPPGEVVVVHEVADFQRERPAWRLYLLSNVLEGLCEALDWRNAFQVSDLYEAFRRETPWGALHAAVAQEAPRSTERTALRLRSVLRFWEPLQSARYLYKTLGAVLTLEGLLEASHDWALQAWCPMEDGPLRTRLEMAAERMAHATREDSEAVLAREMPRALPHAKGLKHRSRLADPSFVRQRVAALDPASFERMSGACTSDLLETLYDWDRELEAS
;
A
#
# COMPACT_ATOMS: atom_id res chain seq x y z
N MET A 1 -15.18 -11.39 -4.46
CA MET A 1 -15.04 -9.96 -4.11
C MET A 1 -16.34 -9.46 -3.51
N PRO A 2 -16.35 -8.51 -2.56
CA PRO A 2 -17.60 -7.90 -2.11
C PRO A 2 -18.43 -7.41 -3.29
N SER A 3 -19.72 -7.81 -3.36
CA SER A 3 -20.57 -7.54 -4.52
C SER A 3 -20.76 -6.04 -4.77
N PHE A 4 -20.75 -5.25 -3.68
CA PHE A 4 -20.86 -3.80 -3.74
C PHE A 4 -19.72 -3.10 -4.50
N LEU A 5 -18.60 -3.79 -4.78
CA LEU A 5 -17.50 -3.26 -5.58
C LEU A 5 -17.73 -3.39 -7.11
N ARG A 6 -18.88 -3.92 -7.53
CA ARG A 6 -19.31 -3.98 -8.94
C ARG A 6 -20.45 -3.01 -9.20
N GLY A 7 -20.33 -2.18 -10.21
CA GLY A 7 -21.41 -1.25 -10.59
C GLY A 7 -20.84 -0.05 -11.33
N ALA A 8 -21.61 1.02 -11.49
CA ALA A 8 -21.05 2.33 -11.87
C ALA A 8 -20.35 2.98 -10.66
N TRP A 9 -19.41 3.87 -10.91
CA TRP A 9 -18.58 4.51 -9.88
C TRP A 9 -19.41 5.14 -8.76
N LEU A 10 -20.42 5.94 -9.09
CA LEU A 10 -21.24 6.64 -8.11
C LEU A 10 -21.99 5.66 -7.20
N ALA A 11 -22.53 4.58 -7.78
CA ALA A 11 -23.21 3.54 -7.04
C ALA A 11 -22.26 2.77 -6.11
N VAL A 12 -21.10 2.36 -6.63
CA VAL A 12 -20.08 1.62 -5.85
C VAL A 12 -19.55 2.48 -4.71
N SER A 13 -19.21 3.75 -4.98
CA SER A 13 -18.72 4.70 -3.98
C SER A 13 -19.71 4.86 -2.82
N GLY A 14 -20.99 5.09 -3.13
CA GLY A 14 -22.04 5.21 -2.12
C GLY A 14 -22.30 3.90 -1.34
N MET A 15 -22.21 2.74 -1.99
CA MET A 15 -22.34 1.46 -1.31
C MET A 15 -21.15 1.15 -0.41
N ALA A 16 -19.93 1.44 -0.84
CA ALA A 16 -18.71 1.27 -0.05
C ALA A 16 -18.75 2.12 1.23
N ARG A 17 -19.17 3.39 1.13
CA ARG A 17 -19.33 4.27 2.30
C ARG A 17 -20.36 3.71 3.31
N ARG A 18 -21.51 3.25 2.82
CA ARG A 18 -22.53 2.58 3.68
C ARG A 18 -22.03 1.30 4.33
N GLU A 19 -21.17 0.55 3.64
CA GLU A 19 -20.50 -0.60 4.24
C GLU A 19 -19.57 -0.17 5.37
N GLY A 20 -18.89 0.97 5.23
CA GLY A 20 -18.08 1.59 6.28
C GLY A 20 -18.90 1.94 7.52
N GLU A 21 -20.04 2.61 7.33
CA GLU A 21 -20.99 2.92 8.41
C GLU A 21 -21.48 1.65 9.13
N ARG A 22 -21.74 0.58 8.39
CA ARG A 22 -22.13 -0.73 8.94
C ARG A 22 -21.00 -1.34 9.76
N CYS A 23 -19.76 -1.29 9.27
CA CYS A 23 -18.59 -1.72 10.00
C CYS A 23 -18.43 -0.92 11.31
N ALA A 24 -18.62 0.40 11.28
CA ALA A 24 -18.54 1.25 12.47
C ALA A 24 -19.60 0.87 13.52
N ALA A 25 -20.85 0.68 13.09
CA ALA A 25 -21.94 0.30 13.97
C ALA A 25 -21.72 -1.06 14.66
N GLN A 26 -21.05 -2.01 14.01
CA GLN A 26 -20.69 -3.27 14.65
C GLN A 26 -19.45 -3.15 15.53
N TYR A 27 -18.43 -2.42 15.08
CA TYR A 27 -17.22 -2.17 15.86
C TYR A 27 -17.53 -1.51 17.20
N LEU A 28 -18.43 -0.51 17.23
CA LEU A 28 -18.89 0.14 18.46
C LEU A 28 -19.65 -0.81 19.41
N ARG A 29 -20.30 -1.86 18.88
CA ARG A 29 -21.10 -2.81 19.68
C ARG A 29 -20.28 -4.00 20.17
N GLU A 30 -19.38 -4.50 19.33
CA GLU A 30 -18.75 -5.83 19.50
C GLU A 30 -17.22 -5.79 19.43
N GLY A 31 -16.61 -4.64 19.13
CA GLY A 31 -15.16 -4.52 18.93
C GLY A 31 -14.63 -5.28 17.71
N SER A 32 -15.50 -5.64 16.76
CA SER A 32 -15.17 -6.45 15.58
C SER A 32 -15.82 -5.90 14.30
N PHE A 33 -15.39 -6.40 13.14
CA PHE A 33 -15.95 -6.02 11.85
C PHE A 33 -16.75 -7.17 11.23
N PRO A 34 -17.89 -6.88 10.58
CA PRO A 34 -18.64 -7.90 9.88
C PRO A 34 -17.95 -8.35 8.60
N ALA A 35 -18.14 -9.63 8.25
CA ALA A 35 -17.95 -10.07 6.88
C ALA A 35 -18.84 -9.26 5.91
N PRO A 36 -18.39 -9.02 4.65
CA PRO A 36 -19.23 -8.44 3.62
C PRO A 36 -20.54 -9.22 3.45
N ARG A 37 -21.67 -8.52 3.29
CA ARG A 37 -22.99 -9.16 3.19
C ARG A 37 -23.09 -10.14 2.03
N GLU A 38 -22.45 -9.81 0.92
CA GLU A 38 -22.51 -10.57 -0.30
C GLU A 38 -21.14 -10.61 -0.97
N LEU A 39 -20.77 -11.80 -1.45
CA LEU A 39 -19.58 -12.03 -2.23
C LEU A 39 -19.97 -12.50 -3.62
N SER A 40 -19.32 -11.93 -4.63
CA SER A 40 -19.48 -12.32 -6.02
C SER A 40 -18.15 -12.79 -6.58
N ALA A 41 -18.18 -13.89 -7.34
CA ALA A 41 -17.00 -14.39 -8.04
C ALA A 41 -16.60 -13.39 -9.13
N VAL A 42 -15.30 -13.10 -9.23
CA VAL A 42 -14.74 -12.38 -10.37
C VAL A 42 -14.41 -13.44 -11.41
N PRO A 43 -15.02 -13.42 -12.61
CA PRO A 43 -14.72 -14.41 -13.64
C PRO A 43 -13.23 -14.40 -14.04
N PRO A 44 -12.65 -15.54 -14.41
CA PRO A 44 -11.29 -15.57 -14.95
C PRO A 44 -11.16 -14.65 -16.19
N GLY A 45 -10.08 -13.88 -16.24
CA GLY A 45 -9.81 -12.89 -17.29
C GLY A 45 -10.55 -11.56 -17.15
N GLU A 46 -11.52 -11.46 -16.24
CA GLU A 46 -12.25 -10.22 -15.97
C GLU A 46 -11.30 -9.13 -15.43
N VAL A 47 -11.56 -7.89 -15.85
CA VAL A 47 -10.74 -6.74 -15.49
C VAL A 47 -11.23 -6.12 -14.17
N VAL A 48 -10.29 -5.93 -13.24
CA VAL A 48 -10.48 -5.26 -11.95
C VAL A 48 -9.68 -3.97 -11.93
N VAL A 49 -10.36 -2.86 -11.67
CA VAL A 49 -9.75 -1.55 -11.51
C VAL A 49 -9.21 -1.43 -10.08
N VAL A 50 -7.89 -1.32 -9.96
CA VAL A 50 -7.19 -1.29 -8.66
C VAL A 50 -6.61 0.08 -8.32
N HIS A 51 -6.73 1.06 -9.21
CA HIS A 51 -6.35 2.45 -8.94
C HIS A 51 -7.27 3.44 -9.65
N GLU A 52 -7.63 4.54 -9.00
CA GLU A 52 -8.61 5.51 -9.50
C GLU A 52 -8.21 6.19 -10.82
N VAL A 53 -6.91 6.44 -11.02
CA VAL A 53 -6.38 7.09 -12.23
C VAL A 53 -6.58 6.27 -13.50
N ALA A 54 -6.89 4.98 -13.36
CA ALA A 54 -7.18 4.08 -14.47
C ALA A 54 -8.68 4.00 -14.78
N ASP A 55 -9.55 4.55 -13.93
CA ASP A 55 -11.01 4.46 -14.07
C ASP A 55 -11.58 5.60 -14.91
N PHE A 56 -11.44 5.49 -16.23
CA PHE A 56 -12.02 6.44 -17.18
C PHE A 56 -13.49 6.17 -17.51
N GLN A 57 -13.98 4.95 -17.24
CA GLN A 57 -15.33 4.50 -17.61
C GLN A 57 -16.26 4.46 -16.40
N ARG A 58 -16.31 5.57 -15.65
CA ARG A 58 -17.03 5.67 -14.37
C ARG A 58 -18.52 5.33 -14.45
N GLU A 59 -19.16 5.60 -15.58
CA GLU A 59 -20.59 5.31 -15.78
C GLU A 59 -20.88 3.82 -16.09
N ARG A 60 -19.84 3.04 -16.44
CA ARG A 60 -20.03 1.64 -16.83
C ARG A 60 -19.87 0.70 -15.63
N PRO A 61 -20.64 -0.41 -15.60
CA PRO A 61 -20.42 -1.50 -14.67
C PRO A 61 -18.98 -2.04 -14.78
N ALA A 62 -18.22 -1.94 -13.70
CA ALA A 62 -16.88 -2.51 -13.59
C ALA A 62 -16.60 -2.90 -12.14
N TRP A 63 -15.61 -3.77 -11.95
CA TRP A 63 -15.06 -4.11 -10.65
C TRP A 63 -14.07 -3.03 -10.22
N ARG A 64 -14.36 -2.34 -9.11
CA ARG A 64 -13.55 -1.20 -8.62
C ARG A 64 -13.00 -1.50 -7.25
N LEU A 65 -11.90 -2.25 -7.20
CA LEU A 65 -11.26 -2.61 -5.93
C LEU A 65 -10.76 -1.39 -5.17
N TYR A 66 -10.28 -0.36 -5.87
CA TYR A 66 -9.76 0.85 -5.22
C TYR A 66 -10.81 1.59 -4.39
N LEU A 67 -12.12 1.40 -4.64
CA LEU A 67 -13.18 2.00 -3.83
C LEU A 67 -13.37 1.30 -2.48
N LEU A 68 -12.56 0.27 -2.17
CA LEU A 68 -12.49 -0.26 -0.81
C LEU A 68 -11.95 0.77 0.19
N SER A 69 -11.16 1.77 -0.26
CA SER A 69 -10.77 2.92 0.57
C SER A 69 -11.97 3.71 1.11
N ASN A 70 -13.08 3.76 0.36
CA ASN A 70 -14.29 4.46 0.79
C ASN A 70 -15.03 3.72 1.91
N VAL A 71 -14.78 2.42 2.09
CA VAL A 71 -15.26 1.67 3.26
C VAL A 71 -14.53 2.16 4.51
N LEU A 72 -13.22 2.35 4.41
CA LEU A 72 -12.41 2.88 5.50
C LEU A 72 -12.78 4.34 5.81
N GLU A 73 -12.99 5.17 4.79
CA GLU A 73 -13.45 6.54 4.96
C GLU A 73 -14.78 6.60 5.71
N GLY A 74 -15.79 5.85 5.24
CA GLY A 74 -17.10 5.79 5.89
C GLY A 74 -17.05 5.24 7.33
N LEU A 75 -16.16 4.27 7.58
CA LEU A 75 -15.88 3.75 8.92
C LEU A 75 -15.30 4.83 9.84
N CYS A 76 -14.28 5.56 9.38
CA CYS A 76 -13.63 6.62 10.16
C CYS A 76 -14.58 7.79 10.42
N GLU A 77 -15.32 8.24 9.41
CA GLU A 77 -16.31 9.32 9.55
C GLU A 77 -17.43 8.96 10.54
N ALA A 78 -17.94 7.72 10.48
CA ALA A 78 -18.98 7.25 11.41
C ALA A 78 -18.49 7.13 12.86
N LEU A 79 -17.16 7.14 13.08
CA LEU A 79 -16.53 7.18 14.39
C LEU A 79 -16.07 8.60 14.79
N ASP A 80 -16.44 9.62 14.00
CA ASP A 80 -15.98 11.00 14.15
C ASP A 80 -14.46 11.12 14.14
N TRP A 81 -13.79 10.28 13.34
CA TRP A 81 -12.33 10.18 13.23
C TRP A 81 -11.61 9.82 14.54
N ARG A 82 -12.35 9.41 15.58
CA ARG A 82 -11.75 8.96 16.85
C ARG A 82 -10.99 7.66 16.63
N ASN A 83 -9.72 7.66 17.03
CA ASN A 83 -8.81 6.52 16.87
C ASN A 83 -8.71 6.03 15.41
N ALA A 84 -8.87 6.92 14.42
CA ALA A 84 -8.92 6.56 13.00
C ALA A 84 -7.74 5.66 12.56
N PHE A 85 -6.53 5.94 13.04
CA PHE A 85 -5.35 5.10 12.74
C PHE A 85 -5.49 3.68 13.31
N GLN A 86 -5.85 3.55 14.59
CA GLN A 86 -6.03 2.24 15.22
C GLN A 86 -7.15 1.44 14.55
N VAL A 87 -8.28 2.09 14.24
CA VAL A 87 -9.41 1.43 13.57
C VAL A 87 -9.05 1.02 12.15
N SER A 88 -8.34 1.88 11.41
CA SER A 88 -7.80 1.55 10.09
C SER A 88 -6.90 0.31 10.13
N ASP A 89 -6.05 0.22 11.15
CA ASP A 89 -5.13 -0.91 11.34
C ASP A 89 -5.85 -2.22 11.60
N LEU A 90 -6.83 -2.19 12.51
CA LEU A 90 -7.67 -3.34 12.80
C LEU A 90 -8.49 -3.75 11.57
N TYR A 91 -9.02 -2.78 10.83
CA TYR A 91 -9.82 -3.04 9.63
C TYR A 91 -8.97 -3.60 8.49
N GLU A 92 -7.74 -3.09 8.30
CA GLU A 92 -6.77 -3.68 7.36
C GLU A 92 -6.47 -5.13 7.74
N ALA A 93 -6.15 -5.41 9.01
CA ALA A 93 -5.86 -6.75 9.47
C ALA A 93 -7.02 -7.70 9.17
N PHE A 94 -8.26 -7.28 9.45
CA PHE A 94 -9.47 -8.03 9.13
C PHE A 94 -9.63 -8.30 7.63
N ARG A 95 -9.53 -7.28 6.76
CA ARG A 95 -9.76 -7.46 5.31
C ARG A 95 -8.67 -8.27 4.61
N ARG A 96 -7.43 -8.25 5.11
CA ARG A 96 -6.30 -9.04 4.58
C ARG A 96 -6.53 -10.56 4.69
N GLU A 97 -7.50 -11.00 5.49
CA GLU A 97 -7.94 -12.39 5.53
C GLU A 97 -8.80 -12.80 4.33
N THR A 98 -8.98 -11.92 3.34
CA THR A 98 -9.65 -12.22 2.08
C THR A 98 -8.74 -11.92 0.88
N PRO A 99 -8.90 -12.62 -0.28
CA PRO A 99 -8.07 -12.36 -1.46
C PRO A 99 -8.06 -10.90 -1.90
N TRP A 100 -9.25 -10.28 -1.99
CA TRP A 100 -9.40 -8.93 -2.52
C TRP A 100 -8.96 -7.87 -1.50
N GLY A 101 -9.20 -8.09 -0.21
CA GLY A 101 -8.68 -7.20 0.82
C GLY A 101 -7.15 -7.29 0.97
N ALA A 102 -6.57 -8.48 0.78
CA ALA A 102 -5.12 -8.67 0.70
C ALA A 102 -4.50 -7.94 -0.50
N LEU A 103 -5.09 -8.10 -1.70
CA LEU A 103 -4.65 -7.38 -2.89
C LEU A 103 -4.74 -5.86 -2.69
N HIS A 104 -5.89 -5.36 -2.20
CA HIS A 104 -6.04 -3.93 -1.92
C HIS A 104 -4.98 -3.42 -0.94
N ALA A 105 -4.71 -4.16 0.15
CA ALA A 105 -3.70 -3.77 1.13
C ALA A 105 -2.30 -3.68 0.50
N ALA A 106 -1.95 -4.59 -0.40
CA ALA A 106 -0.68 -4.57 -1.11
C ALA A 106 -0.57 -3.38 -2.09
N VAL A 107 -1.60 -3.10 -2.89
CA VAL A 107 -1.48 -2.15 -4.02
C VAL A 107 -1.93 -0.72 -3.73
N ALA A 108 -2.79 -0.51 -2.73
CA ALA A 108 -3.19 0.84 -2.32
C ALA A 108 -2.07 1.56 -1.57
N GLN A 109 -1.16 0.81 -0.95
CA GLN A 109 -0.05 1.34 -0.15
C GLN A 109 -0.53 2.42 0.83
N GLU A 110 -1.59 2.14 1.58
CA GLU A 110 -2.06 3.03 2.64
C GLU A 110 -1.00 3.12 3.75
N ALA A 111 -0.87 4.28 4.41
CA ALA A 111 0.02 4.41 5.56
C ALA A 111 -0.52 3.61 6.78
N PRO A 112 0.34 3.15 7.71
CA PRO A 112 1.81 3.21 7.65
C PRO A 112 2.39 2.22 6.64
N ARG A 113 3.57 2.53 6.09
CA ARG A 113 4.31 1.66 5.15
C ARG A 113 5.56 1.10 5.82
N SER A 114 5.43 0.71 7.08
CA SER A 114 6.54 0.14 7.83
C SER A 114 7.01 -1.18 7.24
N THR A 115 8.23 -1.58 7.59
CA THR A 115 8.82 -2.86 7.19
C THR A 115 7.89 -4.02 7.55
N GLU A 116 7.47 -4.11 8.82
CA GLU A 116 6.59 -5.17 9.30
C GLU A 116 5.25 -5.18 8.57
N ARG A 117 4.64 -4.02 8.41
CA ARG A 117 3.32 -3.94 7.77
C ARG A 117 3.37 -4.31 6.29
N THR A 118 4.44 -3.89 5.61
CA THR A 118 4.68 -4.26 4.21
C THR A 118 4.90 -5.76 4.09
N ALA A 119 5.67 -6.38 5.00
CA ALA A 119 5.82 -7.84 5.06
C ALA A 119 4.47 -8.56 5.16
N LEU A 120 3.61 -8.11 6.08
CA LEU A 120 2.28 -8.69 6.27
C LEU A 120 1.41 -8.56 5.01
N ARG A 121 1.41 -7.40 4.35
CA ARG A 121 0.67 -7.17 3.09
C ARG A 121 1.14 -8.12 1.98
N LEU A 122 2.45 -8.26 1.82
CA LEU A 122 3.05 -9.18 0.84
C LEU A 122 2.70 -10.64 1.14
N ARG A 123 2.82 -11.08 2.40
CA ARG A 123 2.44 -12.45 2.81
C ARG A 123 0.96 -12.72 2.58
N SER A 124 0.08 -11.76 2.86
CA SER A 124 -1.35 -11.91 2.63
C SER A 124 -1.69 -12.09 1.15
N VAL A 125 -1.07 -11.33 0.25
CA VAL A 125 -1.33 -11.51 -1.20
C VAL A 125 -0.76 -12.82 -1.73
N LEU A 126 0.41 -13.25 -1.24
CA LEU A 126 1.03 -14.54 -1.58
C LEU A 126 0.15 -15.73 -1.14
N ARG A 127 -0.48 -15.64 0.04
CA ARG A 127 -1.45 -16.65 0.53
C ARG A 127 -2.63 -16.83 -0.41
N PHE A 128 -3.04 -15.77 -1.12
CA PHE A 128 -4.17 -15.77 -2.04
C PHE A 128 -3.74 -15.64 -3.51
N TRP A 129 -2.54 -16.11 -3.84
CA TRP A 129 -1.98 -15.95 -5.20
C TRP A 129 -2.89 -16.50 -6.29
N GLU A 130 -3.28 -17.78 -6.18
CA GLU A 130 -4.06 -18.48 -7.22
C GLU A 130 -5.42 -17.80 -7.55
N PRO A 131 -6.29 -17.47 -6.57
CA PRO A 131 -7.55 -16.80 -6.91
C PRO A 131 -7.35 -15.42 -7.52
N LEU A 132 -6.28 -14.71 -7.16
CA LEU A 132 -5.97 -13.38 -7.69
C LEU A 132 -5.38 -13.47 -9.11
N GLN A 133 -4.51 -14.44 -9.38
CA GLN A 133 -3.88 -14.61 -10.69
C GLN A 133 -4.88 -14.83 -11.84
N SER A 134 -6.09 -15.31 -11.52
CA SER A 134 -7.16 -15.54 -12.50
C SER A 134 -7.68 -14.24 -13.16
N ALA A 135 -7.55 -13.08 -12.51
CA ALA A 135 -8.07 -11.80 -13.01
C ALA A 135 -7.05 -11.01 -13.85
N ARG A 136 -7.48 -9.86 -14.36
CA ARG A 136 -6.64 -8.84 -15.00
C ARG A 136 -6.84 -7.49 -14.33
N TYR A 137 -5.83 -6.62 -14.40
CA TYR A 137 -5.80 -5.42 -13.57
C TYR A 137 -5.53 -4.13 -14.33
N LEU A 138 -6.28 -3.08 -14.00
CA LEU A 138 -5.98 -1.71 -14.41
C LEU A 138 -5.40 -0.94 -13.22
N TYR A 139 -4.19 -0.41 -13.38
CA TYR A 139 -3.42 0.31 -12.36
C TYR A 139 -2.98 1.70 -12.87
N LYS A 140 -1.93 2.28 -12.31
CA LYS A 140 -1.43 3.62 -12.64
C LYS A 140 -0.94 3.76 -14.10
N THR A 141 -0.52 2.68 -14.74
CA THR A 141 -0.05 2.69 -16.13
C THR A 141 -1.24 2.72 -17.11
N LEU A 142 -1.45 3.88 -17.74
CA LEU A 142 -2.59 4.09 -18.64
C LEU A 142 -2.52 3.16 -19.86
N GLY A 143 -3.64 2.53 -20.19
CA GLY A 143 -3.77 1.64 -21.34
C GLY A 143 -3.16 0.23 -21.17
N ALA A 144 -2.52 -0.06 -20.03
CA ALA A 144 -1.97 -1.37 -19.74
C ALA A 144 -2.92 -2.21 -18.90
N VAL A 145 -3.24 -3.42 -19.39
CA VAL A 145 -3.96 -4.45 -18.63
C VAL A 145 -2.92 -5.42 -18.08
N LEU A 146 -2.77 -5.48 -16.76
CA LEU A 146 -1.71 -6.22 -16.09
C LEU A 146 -2.18 -7.61 -15.62
N THR A 147 -1.24 -8.54 -15.55
CA THR A 147 -1.36 -9.76 -14.75
C THR A 147 -1.18 -9.43 -13.26
N LEU A 148 -1.43 -10.38 -12.35
CA LEU A 148 -1.11 -10.19 -10.93
C LEU A 148 0.36 -9.85 -10.73
N GLU A 149 1.25 -10.54 -11.45
CA GLU A 149 2.69 -10.27 -11.37
C GLU A 149 3.02 -8.87 -11.83
N GLY A 150 2.56 -8.46 -13.02
CA GLY A 150 2.81 -7.11 -13.53
C GLY A 150 2.25 -6.03 -12.62
N LEU A 151 1.12 -6.28 -11.94
CA LEU A 151 0.56 -5.36 -10.94
C LEU A 151 1.46 -5.26 -9.69
N LEU A 152 1.87 -6.40 -9.13
CA LEU A 152 2.68 -6.40 -7.91
C LEU A 152 4.08 -5.85 -8.15
N GLU A 153 4.67 -6.11 -9.32
CA GLU A 153 5.92 -5.50 -9.77
C GLU A 153 5.76 -3.98 -9.89
N ALA A 154 4.77 -3.49 -10.65
CA ALA A 154 4.52 -2.06 -10.79
C ALA A 154 4.24 -1.34 -9.45
N SER A 155 3.69 -2.06 -8.47
CA SER A 155 3.41 -1.51 -7.14
C SER A 155 4.60 -1.59 -6.19
N HIS A 156 5.47 -2.60 -6.30
CA HIS A 156 6.50 -2.89 -5.29
C HIS A 156 7.93 -2.91 -5.82
N ASP A 157 8.18 -2.61 -7.09
CA ASP A 157 9.52 -2.70 -7.70
C ASP A 157 10.61 -2.09 -6.82
N TRP A 158 10.43 -0.84 -6.37
CA TRP A 158 11.40 -0.18 -5.48
C TRP A 158 11.63 -0.94 -4.17
N ALA A 159 10.55 -1.33 -3.48
CA ALA A 159 10.64 -2.06 -2.22
C ALA A 159 11.28 -3.45 -2.42
N LEU A 160 11.02 -4.11 -3.55
CA LEU A 160 11.66 -5.36 -3.92
C LEU A 160 13.15 -5.18 -4.16
N GLN A 161 13.57 -4.14 -4.88
CA GLN A 161 14.99 -3.84 -5.07
C GLN A 161 15.68 -3.47 -3.75
N ALA A 162 14.98 -2.78 -2.86
CA ALA A 162 15.50 -2.41 -1.55
C ALA A 162 15.71 -3.63 -0.65
N TRP A 163 14.76 -4.55 -0.58
CA TRP A 163 14.78 -5.67 0.38
C TRP A 163 15.28 -6.99 -0.21
N CYS A 164 15.23 -7.14 -1.53
CA CYS A 164 15.67 -8.30 -2.28
C CYS A 164 16.37 -7.87 -3.60
N PRO A 165 17.63 -7.37 -3.52
CA PRO A 165 18.37 -6.87 -4.68
C PRO A 165 18.80 -7.97 -5.69
N MET A 166 18.31 -9.20 -5.55
CA MET A 166 18.54 -10.23 -6.56
C MET A 166 17.65 -9.93 -7.76
N GLU A 167 18.28 -9.68 -8.91
CA GLU A 167 17.59 -9.29 -10.14
C GLU A 167 16.98 -10.50 -10.86
N ASP A 168 17.54 -11.69 -10.67
CA ASP A 168 17.14 -12.90 -11.39
C ASP A 168 16.22 -13.79 -10.56
N GLY A 169 14.98 -14.00 -11.04
CA GLY A 169 14.07 -15.01 -10.51
C GLY A 169 12.59 -14.68 -10.68
N PRO A 170 11.68 -15.67 -10.52
CA PRO A 170 10.24 -15.43 -10.56
C PRO A 170 9.82 -14.39 -9.52
N LEU A 171 8.93 -13.47 -9.91
CA LEU A 171 8.48 -12.38 -9.02
C LEU A 171 7.90 -12.90 -7.70
N ARG A 172 7.14 -14.00 -7.76
CA ARG A 172 6.58 -14.65 -6.57
C ARG A 172 7.66 -15.00 -5.54
N THR A 173 8.77 -15.59 -5.97
CA THR A 173 9.89 -15.93 -5.09
C THR A 173 10.58 -14.68 -4.54
N ARG A 174 10.74 -13.63 -5.36
CA ARG A 174 11.30 -12.35 -4.91
C ARG A 174 10.43 -11.69 -3.83
N LEU A 175 9.11 -11.74 -4.00
CA LEU A 175 8.13 -11.26 -3.01
C LEU A 175 8.19 -12.07 -1.71
N GLU A 176 8.27 -13.40 -1.79
CA GLU A 176 8.41 -14.29 -0.64
C GLU A 176 9.68 -13.95 0.16
N MET A 177 10.82 -13.81 -0.53
CA MET A 177 12.09 -13.44 0.10
C MET A 177 12.07 -12.04 0.70
N ALA A 178 11.52 -11.05 0.01
CA ALA A 178 11.41 -9.69 0.52
C ALA A 178 10.54 -9.65 1.78
N ALA A 179 9.38 -10.33 1.76
CA ALA A 179 8.48 -10.38 2.90
C ALA A 179 9.11 -11.08 4.11
N GLU A 180 9.86 -12.17 3.88
CA GLU A 180 10.56 -12.89 4.95
C GLU A 180 11.66 -12.03 5.59
N ARG A 181 12.46 -11.33 4.78
CA ARG A 181 13.49 -10.41 5.27
C ARG A 181 12.89 -9.25 6.03
N MET A 182 11.85 -8.62 5.50
CA MET A 182 11.15 -7.54 6.19
C MET A 182 10.56 -8.00 7.53
N ALA A 183 9.97 -9.20 7.60
CA ALA A 183 9.38 -9.72 8.83
C ALA A 183 10.39 -9.96 9.97
N HIS A 184 11.67 -10.18 9.63
CA HIS A 184 12.75 -10.43 10.59
C HIS A 184 13.74 -9.26 10.71
N ALA A 185 13.50 -8.16 10.00
CA ALA A 185 14.40 -7.03 9.97
C ALA A 185 14.47 -6.38 11.34
N THR A 186 15.68 -6.13 11.83
CA THR A 186 15.87 -5.26 12.98
C THR A 186 15.73 -3.79 12.56
N ARG A 187 15.78 -2.89 13.55
CA ARG A 187 15.87 -1.46 13.28
C ARG A 187 17.13 -1.16 12.46
N GLU A 188 18.27 -1.72 12.85
CA GLU A 188 19.56 -1.53 12.18
C GLU A 188 19.52 -2.01 10.72
N ASP A 189 18.86 -3.15 10.45
CA ASP A 189 18.66 -3.65 9.09
C ASP A 189 17.86 -2.64 8.25
N SER A 190 16.75 -2.14 8.80
CA SER A 190 15.90 -1.15 8.14
C SER A 190 16.66 0.18 7.94
N GLU A 191 17.43 0.65 8.92
CA GLU A 191 18.28 1.85 8.78
C GLU A 191 19.33 1.68 7.67
N ALA A 192 19.94 0.49 7.54
CA ALA A 192 20.88 0.18 6.47
C ALA A 192 20.22 0.17 5.09
N VAL A 193 18.97 -0.33 4.99
CA VAL A 193 18.17 -0.23 3.76
C VAL A 193 17.91 1.24 3.42
N LEU A 194 17.38 2.03 4.35
CA LEU A 194 17.09 3.46 4.12
C LEU A 194 18.33 4.24 3.71
N ALA A 195 19.46 4.01 4.37
CA ALA A 195 20.71 4.68 4.06
C ALA A 195 21.23 4.40 2.64
N ARG A 196 20.92 3.21 2.09
CA ARG A 196 21.23 2.85 0.71
C ARG A 196 20.22 3.43 -0.29
N GLU A 197 18.93 3.41 0.05
CA GLU A 197 17.86 3.78 -0.88
C GLU A 197 17.63 5.30 -0.97
N MET A 198 17.90 6.07 0.08
CA MET A 198 17.75 7.53 0.06
C MET A 198 18.60 8.20 -1.04
N PRO A 199 19.90 7.91 -1.19
CA PRO A 199 20.68 8.42 -2.33
C PRO A 199 20.15 7.95 -3.69
N ARG A 200 19.63 6.71 -3.78
CA ARG A 200 19.05 6.18 -5.03
C ARG A 200 17.77 6.90 -5.43
N ALA A 201 17.00 7.42 -4.47
CA ALA A 201 15.78 8.18 -4.72
C ALA A 201 16.05 9.62 -5.21
N LEU A 202 17.23 10.19 -4.97
CA LEU A 202 17.57 11.57 -5.33
C LEU A 202 17.30 11.96 -6.79
N PRO A 203 17.62 11.14 -7.82
CA PRO A 203 17.33 11.49 -9.21
C PRO A 203 15.85 11.73 -9.48
N HIS A 204 14.95 11.17 -8.68
CA HIS A 204 13.51 11.31 -8.81
C HIS A 204 12.96 12.55 -8.06
N ALA A 205 13.70 13.07 -7.08
CA ALA A 205 13.36 14.30 -6.38
C ALA A 205 13.84 15.53 -7.16
N LYS A 206 12.92 16.24 -7.81
CA LYS A 206 13.23 17.45 -8.61
C LYS A 206 13.27 18.69 -7.72
N GLY A 207 14.16 19.63 -8.02
CA GLY A 207 14.19 20.96 -7.39
C GLY A 207 14.87 21.06 -6.02
N LEU A 208 15.49 19.98 -5.52
CA LEU A 208 16.26 20.01 -4.28
C LEU A 208 17.48 20.95 -4.40
N LYS A 209 17.69 21.84 -3.42
CA LYS A 209 18.82 22.78 -3.42
C LYS A 209 20.11 22.15 -2.88
N HIS A 210 20.01 21.25 -1.91
CA HIS A 210 21.14 20.66 -1.18
C HIS A 210 21.49 19.24 -1.60
N ARG A 211 21.39 18.92 -2.91
CA ARG A 211 21.57 17.56 -3.45
C ARG A 211 22.90 16.92 -3.04
N SER A 212 24.00 17.67 -3.04
CA SER A 212 25.32 17.14 -2.68
C SER A 212 25.38 16.66 -1.23
N ARG A 213 24.73 17.39 -0.32
CA ARG A 213 24.65 17.02 1.10
C ARG A 213 23.68 15.86 1.33
N LEU A 214 22.55 15.84 0.63
CA LEU A 214 21.60 14.72 0.68
C LEU A 214 22.16 13.43 0.04
N ALA A 215 23.17 13.54 -0.82
CA ALA A 215 23.89 12.41 -1.39
C ALA A 215 25.02 11.87 -0.49
N ASP A 216 25.41 12.61 0.55
CA ASP A 216 26.48 12.20 1.46
C ASP A 216 26.03 11.02 2.34
N PRO A 217 26.65 9.83 2.22
CA PRO A 217 26.26 8.65 3.01
C PRO A 217 26.43 8.83 4.52
N SER A 218 27.30 9.72 4.97
CA SER A 218 27.47 10.02 6.39
C SER A 218 26.30 10.86 6.92
N PHE A 219 25.91 11.89 6.18
CA PHE A 219 24.75 12.73 6.47
C PHE A 219 23.47 11.90 6.48
N VAL A 220 23.23 11.08 5.46
CA VAL A 220 22.03 10.24 5.37
C VAL A 220 21.95 9.27 6.56
N ARG A 221 23.04 8.56 6.88
CA ARG A 221 23.05 7.63 8.03
C ARG A 221 22.76 8.34 9.34
N GLN A 222 23.36 9.50 9.56
CA GLN A 222 23.11 10.30 10.77
C GLN A 222 21.64 10.71 10.85
N ARG A 223 21.05 11.16 9.75
CA ARG A 223 19.65 11.62 9.71
C ARG A 223 18.67 10.48 9.90
N VAL A 224 18.91 9.33 9.27
CA VAL A 224 18.10 8.11 9.46
C VAL A 224 18.14 7.65 10.92
N ALA A 225 19.33 7.57 11.53
CA ALA A 225 19.48 7.15 12.92
C ALA A 225 18.82 8.12 13.92
N ALA A 226 18.74 9.41 13.57
CA ALA A 226 18.13 10.45 14.39
C ALA A 226 16.60 10.56 14.26
N LEU A 227 15.96 9.75 13.41
CA LEU A 227 14.51 9.78 13.25
C LEU A 227 13.81 9.34 14.54
N ASP A 228 12.77 10.09 14.89
CA ASP A 228 11.83 9.68 15.93
C ASP A 228 11.10 8.38 15.51
N PRO A 229 10.58 7.58 16.46
CA PRO A 229 9.95 6.31 16.15
C PRO A 229 8.81 6.40 15.12
N ALA A 230 7.97 7.44 15.16
CA ALA A 230 6.83 7.56 14.26
C ALA A 230 7.25 7.91 12.84
N SER A 231 8.26 8.77 12.68
CA SER A 231 8.85 9.07 11.38
C SER A 231 9.58 7.85 10.81
N PHE A 232 10.34 7.14 11.64
CA PHE A 232 11.02 5.90 11.23
C PHE A 232 10.04 4.83 10.74
N GLU A 233 8.98 4.55 11.50
CA GLU A 233 7.95 3.56 11.12
C GLU A 233 7.27 3.89 9.78
N ARG A 234 7.06 5.17 9.46
CA ARG A 234 6.44 5.55 8.19
C ARG A 234 7.27 5.16 6.97
N MET A 235 8.60 5.24 7.08
CA MET A 235 9.51 5.05 5.96
C MET A 235 10.21 3.70 5.95
N SER A 236 10.23 2.95 7.06
CA SER A 236 11.06 1.75 7.22
C SER A 236 10.87 0.70 6.12
N GLY A 237 9.67 0.59 5.52
CA GLY A 237 9.43 -0.29 4.37
C GLY A 237 10.07 0.16 3.05
N ALA A 238 10.79 1.28 3.02
CA ALA A 238 11.47 1.86 1.87
C ALA A 238 10.54 2.16 0.68
N CYS A 239 9.33 2.66 0.95
CA CYS A 239 8.41 3.09 -0.10
C CYS A 239 8.90 4.39 -0.75
N THR A 240 8.95 4.42 -2.08
CA THR A 240 9.51 5.55 -2.84
C THR A 240 8.88 6.89 -2.49
N SER A 241 7.56 6.97 -2.29
CA SER A 241 6.90 8.23 -1.95
C SER A 241 7.35 8.80 -0.60
N ASP A 242 7.53 7.94 0.41
CA ASP A 242 7.95 8.38 1.75
C ASP A 242 9.43 8.80 1.76
N LEU A 243 10.27 8.10 0.98
CA LEU A 243 11.67 8.50 0.77
C LEU A 243 11.75 9.87 0.10
N LEU A 244 10.94 10.12 -0.93
CA LEU A 244 10.90 11.39 -1.64
C LEU A 244 10.41 12.54 -0.74
N GLU A 245 9.31 12.32 0.00
CA GLU A 245 8.80 13.30 0.98
C GLU A 245 9.88 13.68 1.99
N THR A 246 10.57 12.68 2.54
CA THR A 246 11.66 12.89 3.51
C THR A 246 12.84 13.66 2.92
N LEU A 247 13.20 13.39 1.67
CA LEU A 247 14.26 14.15 0.99
C LEU A 247 13.90 15.64 0.85
N TYR A 248 12.63 15.95 0.55
CA TYR A 248 12.15 17.33 0.52
C TYR A 248 12.13 17.98 1.90
N ASP A 249 11.74 17.24 2.94
CA ASP A 249 11.77 17.72 4.32
C ASP A 249 13.19 18.08 4.77
N TRP A 250 14.15 17.18 4.53
CA TRP A 250 15.54 17.44 4.88
C TRP A 250 16.15 18.59 4.07
N ASP A 251 15.77 18.76 2.80
CA ASP A 251 16.22 19.90 1.98
C ASP A 251 15.74 21.24 2.57
N ARG A 252 14.48 21.30 3.00
CA ARG A 252 13.89 22.49 3.64
C ARG A 252 14.53 22.80 4.99
N GLU A 253 14.84 21.79 5.79
CA GLU A 253 15.53 21.98 7.07
C GLU A 253 16.96 22.52 6.89
N LEU A 254 17.64 22.09 5.83
CA LEU A 254 18.96 22.59 5.47
C LEU A 254 18.92 24.05 4.97
N GLU A 255 17.79 24.52 4.43
CA GLU A 255 17.60 25.95 4.11
C GLU A 255 17.41 26.81 5.36
N ALA A 256 16.87 26.23 6.43
CA ALA A 256 16.57 26.92 7.69
C ALA A 256 17.75 26.93 8.68
N SER A 257 18.85 26.23 8.36
CA SER A 257 20.06 26.06 9.18
C SER A 257 21.20 26.94 8.69
#